data_AF-A0A511XJ23-F1
#
_entry.id   AF-A0A511XJ23-F1
#
_cell.length_a   1.000
_cell.length_b   1.000
_cell.length_c   1.000
_cell.angle_alpha   90.00
_cell.angle_beta   90.00
_cell.angle_gamma   90.00
#
_symmetry.space_group_name_H-M   'P 1'
#
loop_
_entity.id
_entity.type
_entity.pdbx_description
1 polymer ?
#
loop_
_entity_poly.entity_id
_entity_poly.type
_entity_poly.pdbx_seq_one_letter_code
_entity_poly.pdbx_strand_id
1 'polypeptide(L)'
;MTSGLRSINLTEVEKVNLRRYCWYPVKGDESNIQYSWPYFAKYGDFEYKINNLSNAEIEVARSMLNILSCLELGPSQAAQNIDTDKASVWTHNKTEVSERISLFYQQRLELVHFLGVKAGPEWNSGAIRFIV
;
A
#
# COMPACT_ATOMS: atom_id res chain seq x y z
N MET A 1 -1.66 -2.49 -32.13
CA MET A 1 -0.94 -2.58 -30.85
C MET A 1 -0.92 -1.18 -30.26
N THR A 2 -1.98 -0.79 -29.56
CA THR A 2 -2.09 0.54 -28.94
C THR A 2 -1.20 0.55 -27.70
N SER A 3 0.00 1.14 -27.80
CA SER A 3 0.70 1.63 -26.62
C SER A 3 -0.25 2.60 -25.92
N GLY A 4 -0.94 2.11 -24.88
CA GLY A 4 -1.84 2.91 -24.08
C GLY A 4 -1.05 4.07 -23.49
N LEU A 5 -1.41 5.29 -23.86
CA LEU A 5 -0.84 6.49 -23.26
C LEU A 5 -1.10 6.41 -21.76
N ARG A 6 -0.03 6.27 -20.98
CA ARG A 6 -0.13 6.24 -19.52
C ARG A 6 -0.66 7.60 -19.06
N SER A 7 -1.72 7.60 -18.26
CA SER A 7 -2.33 8.85 -17.78
C SER A 7 -1.30 9.69 -17.04
N ILE A 8 -1.27 10.99 -17.37
CA ILE A 8 -0.38 11.98 -16.74
C ILE A 8 -0.74 12.15 -15.26
N ASN A 9 -2.01 11.95 -14.89
CA ASN A 9 -2.49 11.96 -13.51
C ASN A 9 -2.71 10.55 -12.97
N LEU A 10 -2.70 10.40 -11.65
CA LEU A 10 -3.16 9.17 -10.98
C LEU A 10 -4.63 8.91 -11.31
N THR A 11 -4.91 7.67 -11.70
CA THR A 11 -6.27 7.16 -11.87
C THR A 11 -6.96 7.05 -10.51
N GLU A 12 -8.29 7.03 -10.50
CA GLU A 12 -9.05 6.88 -9.26
C GLU A 12 -8.75 5.56 -8.54
N VAL A 13 -8.49 4.48 -9.29
CA VAL A 13 -8.06 3.19 -8.72
C VAL A 13 -6.70 3.30 -8.04
N GLU A 14 -5.73 4.01 -8.65
CA GLU A 14 -4.42 4.24 -8.02
C GLU A 14 -4.56 5.08 -6.73
N LYS A 15 -5.43 6.09 -6.71
CA LYS A 15 -5.71 6.88 -5.51
C LYS A 15 -6.34 6.05 -4.39
N VAL A 16 -7.25 5.14 -4.73
CA VAL A 16 -7.84 4.20 -3.76
C VAL A 16 -6.75 3.28 -3.19
N ASN A 17 -5.87 2.73 -4.03
CA ASN A 17 -4.79 1.88 -3.57
C ASN A 17 -3.79 2.63 -2.69
N LEU A 18 -3.45 3.90 -3.01
CA LEU A 18 -2.62 4.74 -2.16
C LEU A 18 -3.24 4.93 -0.78
N ARG A 19 -4.53 5.25 -0.69
CA ARG A 19 -5.24 5.37 0.60
C ARG A 19 -5.14 4.09 1.41
N ARG A 20 -5.53 2.96 0.79
CA ARG A 20 -5.52 1.63 1.42
C ARG A 20 -4.13 1.28 1.96
N TYR A 21 -3.10 1.41 1.13
CA TYR A 21 -1.74 1.07 1.55
C TYR A 21 -1.17 2.04 2.59
N CYS A 22 -1.63 3.29 2.62
CA CYS A 22 -1.21 4.28 3.63
C CYS A 22 -2.12 4.32 4.88
N TRP A 23 -3.04 3.35 5.09
CA TRP A 23 -3.96 3.31 6.23
C TRP A 23 -4.96 4.47 6.30
N TYR A 24 -5.26 5.07 5.15
CA TYR A 24 -6.34 6.05 5.03
C TYR A 24 -7.63 5.31 4.68
N PRO A 25 -8.76 5.71 5.30
CA PRO A 25 -10.05 5.10 5.03
C PRO A 25 -10.48 5.36 3.58
N VAL A 26 -11.47 4.58 3.13
CA VAL A 26 -12.15 4.86 1.86
C VAL A 26 -12.72 6.28 1.88
N LYS A 27 -12.48 7.03 0.82
CA LYS A 27 -13.00 8.40 0.66
C LYS A 27 -14.52 8.41 0.40
N GLY A 28 -15.01 7.42 -0.34
CA GLY A 28 -16.39 7.39 -0.85
C GLY A 28 -16.61 8.40 -1.98
N ASP A 29 -17.82 8.41 -2.52
CA ASP A 29 -18.25 9.44 -3.47
C ASP A 29 -18.35 10.80 -2.80
N GLU A 30 -18.18 11.86 -3.59
CA GLU A 30 -18.09 13.26 -3.15
C GLU A 30 -19.21 13.62 -2.17
N SER A 31 -18.90 13.57 -0.87
CA SER A 31 -19.80 13.97 0.20
C SER A 31 -19.39 15.33 0.75
N ASN A 32 -20.36 16.16 1.13
CA ASN A 32 -20.11 17.51 1.68
C ASN A 32 -19.17 17.50 2.90
N ILE A 33 -19.06 16.37 3.60
CA ILE A 33 -18.16 16.19 4.75
C ILE A 33 -16.69 16.36 4.33
N GLN A 34 -16.34 16.06 3.08
CA GLN A 34 -14.96 16.20 2.60
C GLN A 34 -14.46 17.66 2.61
N TYR A 35 -15.38 18.62 2.50
CA TYR A 35 -15.08 20.06 2.54
C TYR A 35 -15.10 20.62 3.96
N SER A 36 -15.32 19.79 4.97
CA SER A 36 -15.36 20.21 6.37
C SER A 36 -13.95 20.29 6.98
N TRP A 37 -13.75 21.25 7.89
CA TRP A 37 -12.50 21.39 8.64
C TRP A 37 -12.07 20.10 9.36
N PRO A 38 -12.96 19.33 10.03
CA PRO A 38 -12.57 18.07 10.67
C PRO A 38 -11.99 17.03 9.71
N TYR A 39 -12.49 16.99 8.47
CA TYR A 39 -11.94 16.13 7.44
C TYR A 39 -10.56 16.63 7.01
N PHE A 40 -10.44 17.91 6.68
CA PHE A 40 -9.18 18.51 6.24
C PHE A 40 -8.06 18.36 7.27
N ALA A 41 -8.37 18.57 8.55
CA ALA A 41 -7.41 18.44 9.65
C ALA A 41 -6.82 17.01 9.78
N LYS A 42 -7.56 15.98 9.36
CA LYS A 42 -7.13 14.57 9.47
C LYS A 42 -6.59 14.00 8.16
N TYR A 43 -7.15 14.39 7.03
CA TYR A 43 -6.91 13.74 5.73
C TYR A 43 -6.43 14.72 4.65
N GLY A 44 -6.51 16.02 4.90
CA GLY A 44 -6.27 17.06 3.90
C GLY A 44 -4.87 17.05 3.31
N ASP A 45 -3.84 16.84 4.14
CA ASP A 45 -2.44 16.77 3.68
C ASP A 45 -2.24 15.61 2.68
N PHE A 46 -2.72 14.42 3.03
CA PHE A 46 -2.63 13.25 2.15
C PHE A 46 -3.40 13.44 0.85
N GLU A 47 -4.66 13.86 0.92
CA GLU A 47 -5.48 14.11 -0.27
C GLU A 47 -4.89 15.22 -1.15
N TYR A 48 -4.33 16.27 -0.56
CA TYR A 48 -3.65 17.31 -1.32
C TYR A 48 -2.45 16.73 -2.07
N LYS A 49 -1.58 15.96 -1.42
CA LYS A 49 -0.39 15.41 -2.07
C LYS A 49 -0.69 14.48 -3.23
N ILE A 50 -1.59 13.51 -3.05
CA ILE A 50 -1.90 12.54 -4.12
C ILE A 50 -2.58 13.20 -5.34
N ASN A 51 -3.14 14.40 -5.19
CA ASN A 51 -3.72 15.16 -6.31
C ASN A 51 -2.72 16.14 -6.94
N ASN A 52 -1.53 16.35 -6.35
CA ASN A 52 -0.55 17.35 -6.79
C ASN A 52 0.86 16.77 -6.99
N LEU A 53 1.01 15.46 -7.16
CA LEU A 53 2.29 14.84 -7.52
C LEU A 53 2.73 15.28 -8.92
N SER A 54 4.03 15.52 -9.10
CA SER A 54 4.63 15.69 -10.41
C SER A 54 4.59 14.38 -11.22
N ASN A 55 4.70 14.48 -12.55
CA ASN A 55 4.70 13.30 -13.42
C ASN A 55 5.77 12.27 -13.05
N ALA A 56 6.95 12.72 -12.60
CA ALA A 56 8.04 11.83 -12.17
C ALA A 56 7.67 11.11 -10.86
N GLU A 57 7.08 11.82 -9.90
CA GLU A 57 6.64 11.22 -8.64
C GLU A 57 5.49 10.24 -8.84
N ILE A 58 4.60 10.50 -9.79
CA ILE A 58 3.52 9.57 -10.17
C ILE A 58 4.10 8.26 -10.68
N GLU A 59 5.16 8.29 -11.49
CA GLU A 59 5.81 7.06 -11.98
C GLU A 59 6.49 6.28 -10.86
N VAL A 60 7.12 6.96 -9.89
CA VAL A 60 7.67 6.31 -8.70
C VAL A 60 6.55 5.70 -7.85
N ALA A 61 5.48 6.44 -7.58
CA ALA A 61 4.32 5.95 -6.84
C ALA A 61 3.71 4.71 -7.51
N ARG A 62 3.57 4.71 -8.84
CA ARG A 62 3.11 3.55 -9.63
C ARG A 62 4.02 2.33 -9.47
N SER A 63 5.33 2.53 -9.48
CA SER A 63 6.30 1.46 -9.23
C SER A 63 6.11 0.86 -7.84
N MET A 64 5.96 1.71 -6.81
CA MET A 64 5.71 1.25 -5.43
C MET A 64 4.37 0.53 -5.29
N LEU A 65 3.31 1.02 -5.94
CA LEU A 65 2.00 0.37 -5.98
C LEU A 65 2.07 -1.03 -6.62
N ASN A 66 2.85 -1.18 -7.70
CA ASN A 66 3.06 -2.48 -8.34
C ASN A 66 3.75 -3.46 -7.38
N ILE A 67 4.84 -3.04 -6.73
CA ILE A 67 5.55 -3.85 -5.72
C ILE A 67 4.59 -4.27 -4.60
N LEU A 68 3.80 -3.33 -4.08
CA LEU A 68 2.82 -3.61 -3.03
C LEU A 68 1.75 -4.60 -3.47
N SER A 69 1.27 -4.51 -4.71
CA SER A 69 0.30 -5.47 -5.25
C SER A 69 0.86 -6.89 -5.34
N CYS A 70 2.15 -7.05 -5.65
CA CYS A 70 2.81 -8.36 -5.64
C CYS A 70 2.98 -8.89 -4.21
N LEU A 71 3.40 -8.04 -3.27
CA LEU A 71 3.62 -8.44 -1.87
C LEU A 71 2.31 -8.81 -1.17
N GLU A 72 1.21 -8.12 -1.46
CA GLU A 72 -0.12 -8.38 -0.90
C GLU A 72 -0.61 -9.81 -1.19
N LEU A 73 -0.22 -10.39 -2.33
CA LEU A 73 -0.59 -11.76 -2.72
C LEU A 73 0.26 -12.83 -2.04
N GLY A 74 1.43 -12.47 -1.53
CA GLY A 74 2.43 -13.40 -0.99
C GLY A 74 1.90 -14.32 0.12
N PRO A 75 1.20 -13.80 1.16
CA PRO A 75 0.64 -14.64 2.22
C PRO A 75 -0.36 -15.68 1.72
N SER A 76 -1.23 -15.31 0.77
CA SER A 76 -2.21 -16.23 0.17
C SER A 76 -1.54 -17.33 -0.65
N GLN A 77 -0.44 -17.01 -1.34
CA GLN A 77 0.35 -18.01 -2.07
C GLN A 77 1.08 -18.97 -1.11
N ALA A 78 1.62 -18.47 0.00
CA ALA A 78 2.28 -19.29 1.01
C ALA A 78 1.28 -20.21 1.75
N ALA A 79 0.03 -19.77 1.93
CA ALA A 79 -1.03 -20.56 2.57
C ALA A 79 -1.32 -21.89 1.86
N GLN A 80 -1.08 -21.99 0.54
CA GLN A 80 -1.32 -23.22 -0.23
C GLN A 80 -0.43 -24.40 0.23
N ASN A 81 0.68 -24.12 0.90
CA ASN A 81 1.66 -25.13 1.33
C ASN A 81 1.78 -25.22 2.87
N ILE A 82 0.84 -24.63 3.62
CA ILE A 82 0.93 -24.52 5.07
C ILE A 82 0.79 -25.87 5.80
N ASP A 83 0.06 -26.82 5.20
CA ASP A 83 -0.19 -28.14 5.78
C ASP A 83 0.93 -29.16 5.50
N THR A 84 1.95 -28.78 4.70
CA THR A 84 3.03 -29.69 4.28
C THR A 84 4.33 -29.41 5.03
N ASP A 85 4.50 -30.03 6.20
CA ASP A 85 5.68 -29.79 7.05
C ASP A 85 6.96 -30.46 6.48
N LYS A 86 6.82 -31.50 5.65
CA LYS A 86 7.88 -32.10 4.83
C LYS A 86 7.34 -32.73 3.54
N ALA A 87 7.93 -32.36 2.41
CA ALA A 87 7.79 -33.09 1.15
C ALA A 87 9.19 -33.45 0.62
N SER A 88 9.57 -34.73 0.72
CA SER A 88 10.89 -35.21 0.29
C SER A 88 12.06 -34.46 0.97
N VAL A 89 13.11 -34.08 0.23
CA VAL A 89 14.33 -33.36 0.70
C VAL A 89 14.04 -31.89 1.06
N TRP A 90 12.85 -31.36 0.72
CA TRP A 90 12.50 -29.97 0.98
C TRP A 90 11.97 -29.76 2.40
N THR A 91 12.52 -28.75 3.09
CA THR A 91 12.07 -28.31 4.42
C THR A 91 11.25 -27.03 4.28
N HIS A 92 10.07 -27.00 4.90
CA HIS A 92 9.20 -25.84 4.88
C HIS A 92 9.77 -24.70 5.76
N ASN A 93 9.73 -23.46 5.26
CA ASN A 93 10.12 -22.28 6.03
C ASN A 93 8.96 -21.85 6.95
N LYS A 94 9.05 -22.21 8.23
CA LYS A 94 8.04 -21.91 9.24
C LYS A 94 7.82 -20.42 9.50
N THR A 95 8.76 -19.55 9.09
CA THR A 95 8.63 -18.10 9.24
C THR A 95 8.18 -17.39 7.96
N GLU A 96 8.02 -18.11 6.84
CA GLU A 96 7.78 -17.51 5.52
C GLU A 96 6.57 -16.57 5.49
N VAL A 97 5.44 -16.99 6.06
CA VAL A 97 4.22 -16.17 6.10
C VAL A 97 4.45 -14.89 6.90
N SER A 98 5.09 -15.00 8.07
CA SER A 98 5.42 -13.84 8.89
C SER A 98 6.38 -12.89 8.17
N GLU A 99 7.37 -13.42 7.46
CA GLU A 99 8.35 -12.63 6.74
C GLU A 99 7.73 -11.87 5.57
N ARG A 100 6.86 -12.52 4.81
CA ARG A 100 6.10 -11.89 3.72
C ARG A 100 5.20 -10.77 4.22
N ILE A 101 4.52 -10.99 5.35
CA ILE A 101 3.69 -9.96 6.00
C ILE A 101 4.56 -8.77 6.44
N SER A 102 5.68 -9.02 7.10
CA SER A 102 6.62 -7.97 7.52
C SER A 102 7.16 -7.15 6.33
N LEU A 103 7.56 -7.80 5.24
CA LEU A 103 8.03 -7.13 4.03
C LEU A 103 6.92 -6.25 3.40
N PHE A 104 5.69 -6.75 3.36
CA PHE A 104 4.54 -5.96 2.89
C PHE A 104 4.34 -4.71 3.75
N TYR A 105 4.36 -4.84 5.08
CA TYR A 105 4.21 -3.72 6.01
C TYR A 105 5.35 -2.69 5.89
N GLN A 106 6.59 -3.16 5.74
CA GLN A 106 7.74 -2.28 5.50
C GLN A 106 7.58 -1.47 4.22
N GLN A 107 7.19 -2.12 3.11
CA GLN A 107 6.99 -1.43 1.84
C GLN A 107 5.85 -0.39 1.90
N ARG A 108 4.82 -0.64 2.71
CA ARG A 108 3.75 0.34 2.96
C ARG A 108 4.27 1.58 3.69
N LEU A 109 5.18 1.40 4.65
CA LEU A 109 5.81 2.53 5.35
C LEU A 109 6.74 3.33 4.44
N GLU A 110 7.49 2.67 3.56
CA GLU A 110 8.28 3.36 2.54
C GLU A 110 7.40 4.22 1.63
N LEU A 111 6.20 3.77 1.27
CA LEU A 111 5.23 4.59 0.52
C LEU A 111 4.79 5.83 1.32
N VAL A 112 4.50 5.68 2.61
CA VAL A 112 4.16 6.80 3.49
C VAL A 112 5.32 7.80 3.59
N HIS A 113 6.56 7.31 3.73
CA HIS A 113 7.77 8.14 3.75
C HIS A 113 7.99 8.87 2.43
N PHE A 114 7.82 8.18 1.30
CA PHE A 114 7.91 8.77 -0.03
C PHE A 114 6.92 9.92 -0.22
N LEU A 115 5.65 9.72 0.18
CA LEU A 115 4.65 10.77 0.15
C LEU A 115 4.95 11.89 1.14
N GLY A 116 5.77 11.65 2.17
CA GLY A 116 6.09 12.60 3.21
C GLY A 116 4.84 13.04 3.99
N VAL A 117 3.96 12.09 4.26
CA VAL A 117 2.72 12.27 5.04
C VAL A 117 2.80 11.44 6.31
N LYS A 118 1.92 11.72 7.28
CA LYS A 118 1.74 10.79 8.40
C LYS A 118 1.07 9.52 7.90
N ALA A 119 1.37 8.39 8.52
CA ALA A 119 0.55 7.19 8.31
C ALA A 119 -0.90 7.48 8.73
N GLY A 120 -1.85 6.90 8.00
CA GLY A 120 -3.26 7.17 8.22
C GLY A 120 -3.75 6.75 9.60
N PRO A 121 -4.94 7.20 10.03
CA PRO A 121 -5.42 7.03 11.41
C PRO A 121 -5.58 5.58 11.87
N GLU A 122 -5.66 4.64 10.93
CA GLU A 122 -5.79 3.21 11.23
C GLU A 122 -4.42 2.52 11.43
N TRP A 123 -3.32 3.26 11.29
CA TRP A 123 -1.99 2.72 11.55
C TRP A 123 -1.77 2.51 13.05
N ASN A 124 -1.40 1.28 13.42
CA ASN A 124 -0.98 0.92 14.76
C ASN A 124 0.45 0.33 14.71
N SER A 125 1.39 0.99 15.37
CA SER A 125 2.82 0.64 15.36
C SER A 125 3.14 -0.68 16.08
N GLY A 126 2.24 -1.18 16.95
CA GLY A 126 2.47 -2.40 17.73
C GLY A 126 2.44 -3.70 16.93
N ALA A 127 2.03 -3.67 15.65
CA ALA A 127 1.80 -4.85 14.83
C ALA A 127 2.94 -5.20 13.84
N ILE A 128 3.97 -4.36 13.70
CA ILE A 128 4.99 -4.52 12.64
C ILE A 128 6.36 -4.84 13.26
N ARG A 129 6.92 -6.00 12.90
CA ARG A 129 8.35 -6.31 13.09
C ARG A 129 9.08 -6.09 11.78
N PHE A 130 10.05 -5.17 11.75
CA PHE A 130 10.94 -4.99 10.62
C PHE A 130 11.91 -6.16 10.49
N ILE A 131 12.23 -6.52 9.25
CA ILE A 131 13.23 -7.54 8.94
C ILE A 131 14.45 -6.80 8.37
N VAL A 132 15.61 -7.04 8.98
CA VAL A 132 16.90 -6.46 8.60
C VAL A 132 17.71 -7.52 7.86
#